data_AF-A0A0V7ZVI8-F1
#
_entry.id   AF-A0A0V7ZVI8-F1
#
_cell.length_a   1.000
_cell.length_b   1.000
_cell.length_c   1.000
_cell.angle_alpha   90.00
_cell.angle_beta   90.00
_cell.angle_gamma   90.00
#
_symmetry.space_group_name_H-M   'P 1'
#
loop_
_entity.id
_entity.type
_entity.pdbx_description
1 polymer ?
#
loop_
_entity_poly.entity_id
_entity_poly.type
_entity_poly.pdbx_seq_one_letter_code
_entity_poly.pdbx_strand_id
1 'polypeptide(L)'
;MNQLDNCRQRINILDIQIIEILGARFKVCRRIAHFKKEQGIPMMQPGRVEEVKQRCMELGLQYGLQKEFVAELYSLIIKESCRIEDEIIEKS
;
A
#
# COMPACT_ATOMS: atom_id res chain seq x y z
N MET A 1 -4.67 -0.73 35.52
CA MET A 1 -4.09 -0.81 34.16
C MET A 1 -2.62 -0.46 34.28
N ASN A 2 -1.72 -1.33 33.82
CA ASN A 2 -0.27 -1.08 33.94
C ASN A 2 0.26 -0.35 32.69
N GLN A 3 1.54 0.07 32.72
CA GLN A 3 2.15 0.79 31.59
C GLN A 3 2.17 -0.03 30.29
N LEU A 4 2.30 -1.35 30.38
CA LEU A 4 2.28 -2.24 29.22
C LEU A 4 0.90 -2.25 28.54
N ASP A 5 -0.19 -2.28 29.34
CA ASP A 5 -1.56 -2.25 28.82
C ASP A 5 -1.83 -0.94 28.05
N ASN A 6 -1.36 0.20 28.56
CA ASN A 6 -1.49 1.49 27.89
C ASN A 6 -0.73 1.52 26.55
N CYS A 7 0.48 0.97 26.50
CA CYS A 7 1.25 0.86 25.25
C CYS A 7 0.52 -0.01 24.22
N ARG A 8 -0.05 -1.15 24.64
CA ARG A 8 -0.82 -2.04 23.76
C ARG A 8 -2.07 -1.36 23.19
N GLN A 9 -2.78 -0.58 24.00
CA GLN A 9 -3.94 0.18 23.50
C GLN A 9 -3.53 1.23 22.46
N ARG A 10 -2.39 1.89 22.65
CA ARG A 10 -1.84 2.82 21.64
C ARG A 10 -1.49 2.10 20.34
N ILE A 11 -0.88 0.91 20.42
CA ILE A 11 -0.60 0.08 19.24
C ILE A 11 -1.90 -0.28 18.51
N ASN A 12 -2.94 -0.74 19.23
CA ASN A 12 -4.22 -1.10 18.61
C ASN A 12 -4.84 0.08 17.83
N ILE A 13 -4.74 1.31 18.36
CA ILE A 13 -5.23 2.51 17.66
C ILE A 13 -4.43 2.77 16.38
N LEU A 14 -3.10 2.63 16.43
CA LEU A 14 -2.24 2.78 15.25
C LEU A 14 -2.55 1.70 14.21
N ASP A 15 -2.79 0.46 14.63
CA ASP A 15 -3.14 -0.64 13.73
C ASP A 15 -4.46 -0.36 12.99
N ILE A 16 -5.47 0.16 13.68
CA ILE A 16 -6.73 0.59 13.05
C ILE A 16 -6.44 1.65 11.98
N GLN A 17 -5.64 2.68 12.31
CA GLN A 17 -5.30 3.74 11.36
C GLN A 17 -4.54 3.20 10.13
N ILE A 18 -3.63 2.25 10.32
CA ILE A 18 -2.90 1.59 9.22
C ILE A 18 -3.90 0.91 8.28
N ILE A 19 -4.86 0.14 8.82
CA ILE A 19 -5.87 -0.55 8.01
C ILE A 19 -6.80 0.45 7.29
N GLU A 20 -7.22 1.53 7.94
CA GLU A 20 -8.03 2.59 7.32
C GLU A 20 -7.30 3.25 6.15
N ILE A 21 -6.03 3.59 6.32
CA ILE A 21 -5.19 4.21 5.28
C ILE A 21 -4.98 3.25 4.11
N LEU A 22 -4.70 1.97 4.37
CA LEU A 22 -4.58 0.95 3.32
C LEU A 22 -5.89 0.78 2.56
N GLY A 23 -7.03 0.75 3.26
CA GLY A 23 -8.35 0.71 2.67
C GLY A 23 -8.63 1.90 1.75
N ALA A 24 -8.29 3.12 2.18
CA ALA A 24 -8.37 4.33 1.37
C ALA A 24 -7.46 4.24 0.13
N ARG A 25 -6.20 3.80 0.30
CA ARG A 25 -5.25 3.62 -0.80
C ARG A 25 -5.80 2.67 -1.86
N PHE A 26 -6.35 1.52 -1.47
CA PHE A 26 -6.90 0.55 -2.41
C PHE A 26 -8.21 0.99 -3.07
N LYS A 27 -9.01 1.86 -2.44
CA LYS A 27 -10.13 2.53 -3.13
C LYS A 27 -9.64 3.37 -4.30
N VAL A 28 -8.50 4.06 -4.14
CA VAL A 28 -7.87 4.82 -5.24
C VAL A 28 -7.34 3.87 -6.31
N CYS A 29 -6.68 2.76 -5.94
CA CYS A 29 -6.24 1.74 -6.91
C CYS A 29 -7.40 1.22 -7.77
N ARG A 30 -8.57 0.93 -7.18
CA ARG A 30 -9.76 0.52 -7.95
C ARG A 30 -10.20 1.56 -8.98
N ARG A 31 -10.21 2.85 -8.60
CA ARG A 31 -10.54 3.95 -9.53
C ARG A 31 -9.53 4.01 -10.68
N ILE A 32 -8.24 3.86 -10.39
CA ILE A 32 -7.18 3.80 -11.40
C ILE A 32 -7.38 2.59 -12.32
N ALA A 33 -7.74 1.42 -11.79
CA ALA A 33 -8.01 0.22 -12.57
C ALA A 33 -9.12 0.44 -13.60
N HIS A 34 -10.25 1.02 -13.16
CA HIS A 34 -11.36 1.36 -14.06
C HIS A 34 -10.94 2.34 -15.16
N PHE A 35 -10.21 3.40 -14.79
CA PHE A 35 -9.68 4.35 -15.76
C PHE A 35 -8.74 3.67 -16.78
N LYS A 36 -7.79 2.84 -16.31
CA LYS A 36 -6.89 2.09 -17.18
C LYS A 36 -7.65 1.19 -18.15
N LYS A 37 -8.66 0.48 -17.65
CA LYS A 37 -9.54 -0.37 -18.45
C LYS A 37 -10.25 0.42 -19.55
N GLU A 38 -10.86 1.55 -19.22
CA GLU A 38 -11.57 2.42 -20.16
C GLU A 38 -10.63 3.00 -21.24
N GLN A 39 -9.38 3.26 -20.90
CA GLN A 39 -8.38 3.84 -21.80
C GLN A 39 -7.49 2.80 -22.49
N GLY A 40 -7.70 1.50 -22.27
CA GLY A 40 -6.85 0.43 -22.82
C GLY A 40 -5.40 0.49 -22.33
N ILE A 41 -5.15 1.08 -21.16
CA ILE A 41 -3.82 1.21 -20.58
C ILE A 41 -3.45 -0.12 -19.89
N PRO A 42 -2.24 -0.67 -20.12
CA PRO A 42 -1.78 -1.85 -19.43
C PRO A 42 -1.77 -1.69 -17.91
N MET A 43 -2.15 -2.76 -17.22
CA MET A 43 -2.11 -2.86 -15.77
C MET A 43 -0.69 -2.64 -15.23
N MET A 44 0.28 -3.46 -15.70
CA MET A 44 1.63 -3.45 -15.18
C MET A 44 2.44 -2.28 -15.71
N GLN A 45 2.99 -1.48 -14.80
CA GLN A 45 3.84 -0.33 -15.09
C GLN A 45 5.09 -0.39 -14.19
N PRO A 46 6.16 -1.08 -14.62
CA PRO A 46 7.30 -1.39 -13.75
C PRO A 46 8.01 -0.13 -13.24
N GLY A 47 8.13 0.92 -14.07
CA GLY A 47 8.70 2.20 -13.64
C GLY A 47 7.94 2.82 -12.46
N ARG A 48 6.60 2.70 -12.44
CA ARG A 48 5.77 3.21 -11.35
C ARG A 48 5.96 2.41 -10.06
N VAL A 49 6.14 1.10 -10.17
CA VAL A 49 6.39 0.22 -9.01
C VAL A 49 7.71 0.59 -8.34
N GLU A 50 8.77 0.73 -9.13
CA GLU A 50 10.09 1.08 -8.60
C GLU A 50 10.13 2.50 -8.00
N GLU A 51 9.47 3.47 -8.65
CA GLU A 51 9.34 4.83 -8.10
C GLU A 51 8.65 4.83 -6.72
N VAL A 52 7.55 4.07 -6.58
CA VAL A 52 6.83 3.98 -5.30
C VAL A 52 7.69 3.32 -4.24
N LYS A 53 8.37 2.22 -4.54
CA LYS A 53 9.26 1.54 -3.59
C LYS A 53 10.38 2.47 -3.14
N GLN A 54 11.07 3.13 -4.07
CA GLN A 54 12.19 4.02 -3.75
C GLN A 54 11.76 5.18 -2.87
N ARG A 55 10.70 5.89 -3.26
CA ARG A 55 10.16 7.01 -2.49
C ARG A 55 9.73 6.60 -1.08
N CYS A 56 9.11 5.43 -0.94
CA CYS A 56 8.64 4.96 0.35
C CYS A 56 9.79 4.47 1.25
N MET A 57 10.82 3.85 0.69
CA MET A 57 12.05 3.51 1.42
C MET A 57 12.72 4.78 1.98
N GLU A 58 12.86 5.83 1.19
CA GLU A 58 13.42 7.12 1.63
C GLU A 58 12.58 7.75 2.74
N LEU A 59 11.25 7.74 2.59
CA LEU A 59 10.34 8.24 3.63
C LEU A 59 10.45 7.41 4.91
N GLY A 60 10.54 6.09 4.80
CA GLY A 60 10.66 5.19 5.95
C GLY A 60 11.90 5.48 6.78
N LEU A 61 13.03 5.79 6.15
CA LEU A 61 14.26 6.20 6.84
C LEU A 61 14.03 7.46 7.70
N GLN A 62 13.25 8.44 7.21
CA GLN A 62 12.92 9.65 7.97
C GLN A 62 12.10 9.35 9.24
N TYR A 63 11.34 8.26 9.23
CA TYR A 63 10.57 7.78 10.39
C TYR A 63 11.31 6.72 11.22
N GLY A 64 12.60 6.48 10.96
CA GLY A 64 13.41 5.51 11.70
C GLY A 64 13.14 4.05 11.35
N LEU A 65 12.52 3.77 10.20
CA LEU A 65 12.29 2.42 9.71
C LEU A 65 13.47 1.92 8.89
N GLN A 66 13.75 0.62 8.97
CA GLN A 66 14.77 -0.03 8.15
C GLN A 66 14.31 -0.10 6.68
N LYS A 67 15.26 0.13 5.76
CA LYS A 67 14.99 0.18 4.32
C LYS A 67 14.40 -1.14 3.82
N GLU A 68 14.96 -2.25 4.27
CA GLU A 68 14.58 -3.61 3.91
C GLU A 68 13.14 -3.90 4.33
N PHE A 69 12.77 -3.55 5.56
CA PHE A 69 11.41 -3.69 6.06
C PHE A 69 10.40 -2.91 5.19
N VAL A 70 10.73 -1.67 4.83
CA VAL A 70 9.84 -0.83 4.01
C VAL A 70 9.73 -1.38 2.58
N ALA A 71 10.83 -1.89 2.02
CA ALA A 71 10.83 -2.51 0.71
C ALA A 71 9.92 -3.76 0.65
N GLU A 72 9.98 -4.61 1.67
CA GLU A 72 9.12 -5.79 1.80
C GLU A 72 7.65 -5.40 1.97
N LEU A 73 7.37 -4.46 2.89
CA LEU A 73 6.01 -3.95 3.13
C LEU A 73 5.39 -3.38 1.84
N TYR A 74 6.12 -2.53 1.11
CA TYR A 74 5.60 -1.96 -0.13
C TYR A 74 5.52 -2.96 -1.27
N SER A 75 6.35 -4.02 -1.27
CA SER A 75 6.18 -5.12 -2.21
C SER A 75 4.85 -5.85 -1.98
N LEU A 76 4.44 -6.07 -0.72
CA LEU A 76 3.14 -6.66 -0.40
C LEU A 76 1.97 -5.73 -0.80
N ILE A 77 2.06 -4.44 -0.46
CA ILE A 77 1.02 -3.45 -0.80
C ILE A 77 0.84 -3.32 -2.32
N ILE A 78 1.95 -3.31 -3.07
CA ILE A 78 1.92 -3.22 -4.54
C ILE A 78 1.34 -4.49 -5.13
N LYS A 79 1.74 -5.67 -4.65
CA LYS A 79 1.17 -6.94 -5.09
C LYS A 79 -0.36 -6.99 -4.92
N GLU A 80 -0.86 -6.47 -3.80
CA GLU A 80 -2.29 -6.39 -3.57
C GLU A 80 -2.99 -5.37 -4.49
N SER A 81 -2.32 -4.24 -4.78
CA SER A 81 -2.81 -3.27 -5.77
C SER A 81 -2.93 -3.92 -7.15
N CYS A 82 -1.91 -4.70 -7.52
CA CYS A 82 -1.87 -5.43 -8.77
C CYS A 82 -3.01 -6.43 -8.88
N ARG A 83 -3.21 -7.29 -7.87
CA ARG A 83 -4.34 -8.23 -7.82
C ARG A 83 -5.70 -7.54 -8.02
N ILE A 84 -5.91 -6.38 -7.39
CA ILE A 84 -7.13 -5.60 -7.53
C ILE A 84 -7.30 -5.06 -8.96
N GLU A 85 -6.21 -4.58 -9.57
CA GLU A 85 -6.22 -4.08 -10.96
C GLU A 85 -6.53 -5.21 -11.95
N ASP A 86 -5.86 -6.36 -11.80
CA ASP A 86 -6.09 -7.55 -12.63
C ASP A 86 -7.55 -8.01 -12.54
N GLU A 87 -8.13 -8.09 -11.33
CA GLU A 87 -9.53 -8.48 -11.15
C GLU A 87 -10.53 -7.56 -11.85
N ILE A 88 -10.20 -6.28 -12.03
CA ILE A 88 -11.08 -5.30 -12.69
C ILE A 88 -10.87 -5.31 -14.21
N ILE A 89 -9.63 -5.48 -14.65
CA ILE A 89 -9.25 -5.46 -16.06
C ILE A 89 -9.60 -6.79 -16.75
N GLU A 90 -9.27 -7.94 -16.14
CA GLU A 90 -9.46 -9.28 -16.71
C GLU A 90 -10.90 -9.82 -16.66
N LYS A 91 -11.77 -9.34 -15.75
CA LYS A 91 -13.18 -9.79 -15.66
C LYS A 91 -14.07 -9.22 -16.78
N SER A 92 -13.62 -9.25 -18.03
CA SER A 92 -14.41 -8.95 -19.23
C SER A 92 -14.30 -10.06 -20.24
#